data_AF-A0A430EJ19-F1
#
_entry.id   AF-A0A430EJ19-F1
#
_cell.length_a   1.000
_cell.length_b   1.000
_cell.length_c   1.000
_cell.angle_alpha   90.00
_cell.angle_beta   90.00
_cell.angle_gamma   90.00
#
_symmetry.space_group_name_H-M   'P 1'
#
loop_
_entity.id
_entity.type
_entity.pdbx_description
1 polymer ?
#
loop_
_entity_poly.entity_id
_entity_poly.type
_entity_poly.pdbx_seq_one_letter_code
_entity_poly.pdbx_strand_id
1 'polypeptide(L)' 'MTRAQAEAEIKFRKFLGERVISDVTDPADGDHFRAHTRIALNVSNATTHPGKTLYGCSYKIDLLDKEGNPL' A
#
# COMPACT_ATOMS: atom_id res chain seq x y z
N MET A 1 8.91 -24.79 -17.06
CA MET A 1 7.71 -23.95 -17.28
C MET A 1 8.16 -22.64 -17.89
N THR A 2 7.50 -22.15 -18.93
CA THR A 2 7.74 -20.81 -19.47
C THR A 2 6.99 -19.76 -18.67
N ARG A 3 7.40 -18.49 -18.74
CA ARG A 3 6.67 -17.38 -18.09
C ARG A 3 5.19 -17.38 -18.48
N ALA A 4 4.89 -17.58 -19.77
CA ALA A 4 3.51 -17.62 -20.27
C ALA A 4 2.67 -18.75 -19.63
N GLN A 5 3.26 -19.93 -19.39
CA GLN A 5 2.57 -21.04 -18.73
C GLN A 5 2.27 -20.73 -17.25
N ALA A 6 3.23 -20.15 -16.53
CA ALA A 6 3.03 -19.73 -15.14
C ALA A 6 2.00 -18.61 -15.01
N GLU A 7 1.99 -17.66 -15.95
CA GLU A 7 1.03 -16.55 -15.97
C GLU A 7 -0.41 -17.01 -16.29
N ALA A 8 -0.57 -18.05 -17.10
CA ALA A 8 -1.88 -18.63 -17.43
C ALA A 8 -2.50 -19.43 -16.26
N GLU A 9 -1.67 -20.00 -15.39
CA GLU A 9 -2.12 -20.70 -14.17
C GLU A 9 -2.51 -19.73 -13.04
N ILE A 10 -2.01 -18.49 -13.08
CA ILE A 10 -2.44 -17.44 -12.14
C ILE A 10 -3.86 -17.03 -12.52
N LYS A 11 -4.83 -17.72 -11.92
CA LYS A 11 -6.27 -17.50 -12.09
C LYS A 11 -6.70 -16.07 -11.74
N PHE A 12 -5.87 -15.34 -10.99
CA PHE A 12 -6.21 -14.03 -10.45
C PHE A 12 -4.98 -13.24 -9.96
N ARG A 13 -4.83 -11.96 -10.39
CA ARG A 13 -3.71 -11.08 -10.00
C ARG A 13 -4.19 -9.92 -9.13
N LYS A 14 -4.37 -10.18 -7.83
CA LYS A 14 -4.91 -9.20 -6.87
C LYS A 14 -4.20 -7.84 -6.88
N PHE A 15 -2.90 -7.81 -7.14
CA PHE A 15 -2.11 -6.58 -7.17
C PHE A 15 -1.48 -6.38 -8.55
N LEU A 16 -1.69 -5.20 -9.14
CA LEU A 16 -1.16 -4.83 -10.46
C LEU A 16 -0.09 -3.72 -10.35
N GLY A 17 -0.18 -2.87 -9.33
CA GLY A 17 0.83 -1.85 -9.09
C GLY A 17 0.44 -0.88 -7.98
N GLU A 18 1.44 -0.13 -7.52
CA GLU A 18 1.29 0.92 -6.53
C GLU A 18 2.14 2.14 -6.91
N ARG A 19 1.63 3.34 -6.60
CA ARG A 19 2.40 4.59 -6.61
C ARG A 19 2.18 5.36 -5.33
N VAL A 20 3.24 5.59 -4.57
CA VAL A 20 3.21 6.47 -3.40
C VAL A 20 2.93 7.90 -3.85
N ILE A 21 1.97 8.55 -3.20
CA ILE A 21 1.61 9.95 -3.46
C ILE A 21 1.89 10.87 -2.27
N SER A 22 2.00 10.30 -1.07
CA SER A 22 2.43 11.01 0.13
C SER A 22 3.14 10.03 1.05
N ASP A 23 4.25 10.48 1.64
CA ASP A 23 5.03 9.73 2.61
C ASP A 23 5.65 10.76 3.55
N VAL A 24 4.98 11.02 4.66
CA VAL A 24 5.26 12.16 5.55
C VAL A 24 5.25 11.69 6.99
N THR A 25 6.26 12.11 7.74
CA THR A 25 6.24 12.03 9.20
C THR A 25 5.95 13.40 9.76
N ASP A 26 4.94 13.49 10.63
CA ASP A 26 4.61 14.73 11.33
C ASP A 26 5.83 15.22 12.14
N PRO A 27 6.02 16.55 12.25
CA PRO A 27 7.10 17.11 13.05
C PRO A 27 6.99 16.65 14.51
N ALA A 28 8.14 16.54 15.19
CA ALA A 28 8.15 16.28 16.61
C ALA A 28 7.55 17.49 17.36
N ASP A 29 6.52 17.25 18.15
CA ASP A 29 5.96 18.23 19.09
C ASP A 29 6.37 17.83 20.52
N GLY A 30 7.56 18.26 20.94
CA GLY A 30 8.12 17.92 22.25
C GLY A 30 8.32 16.41 22.46
N ASP A 31 7.87 15.90 23.61
CA ASP A 31 7.95 14.48 24.01
C ASP A 31 6.72 13.66 23.54
N HIS A 32 5.90 14.18 22.61
CA HIS A 32 4.70 13.50 22.13
C HIS A 32 4.98 12.49 21.00
N PHE A 33 4.02 11.57 20.80
CA PHE A 33 4.05 10.64 19.68
C PHE A 33 3.90 11.36 18.35
N ARG A 34 4.47 10.79 17.28
CA ARG A 34 4.40 11.31 15.91
C ARG A 34 3.67 10.32 15.00
N ALA A 35 3.04 10.80 13.94
CA ALA A 35 2.46 9.93 12.93
C ALA A 35 3.35 9.89 11.69
N HIS A 36 3.66 8.68 11.22
CA HIS A 36 4.17 8.45 9.87
C HIS A 36 3.03 8.00 8.97
N THR A 37 2.64 8.86 8.04
CA THR A 37 1.52 8.63 7.12
C THR A 37 2.05 8.37 5.72
N ARG A 38 1.77 7.16 5.21
CA ARG A 38 2.02 6.76 3.83
C ARG A 38 0.71 6.54 3.10
N ILE A 39 0.53 7.27 2.01
CA ILE A 39 -0.63 7.18 1.12
C ILE A 39 -0.15 6.73 -0.24
N ALA A 40 -0.74 5.65 -0.75
CA ALA A 40 -0.40 5.13 -2.06
C ALA A 40 -1.65 4.84 -2.89
N LEU A 41 -1.55 5.09 -4.20
CA LEU A 41 -2.53 4.70 -5.19
C LEU A 41 -2.27 3.26 -5.61
N ASN A 42 -3.29 2.43 -5.58
CA ASN A 42 -3.20 1.02 -5.88
C ASN A 42 -4.06 0.68 -7.09
N VAL A 43 -3.50 -0.12 -7.99
CA VAL A 43 -4.23 -0.74 -9.11
C VAL A 43 -4.32 -2.23 -8.85
N SER A 44 -5.52 -2.79 -8.94
CA SER A 44 -5.80 -4.19 -8.63
C SER A 44 -6.89 -4.76 -9.53
N ASN A 45 -7.10 -6.08 -9.44
CA ASN A 45 -8.36 -6.70 -9.83
C ASN A 45 -8.93 -7.47 -8.62
N ALA A 46 -10.19 -7.93 -8.69
CA ALA A 46 -10.87 -8.74 -7.68
C ALA A 46 -11.63 -9.91 -8.33
N THR A 47 -11.59 -11.13 -7.77
CA THR A 47 -12.41 -12.25 -8.25
C THR A 47 -13.89 -11.97 -8.07
N THR A 48 -14.24 -11.15 -7.08
CA THR A 48 -15.59 -10.62 -6.85
C THR A 48 -16.04 -9.60 -7.90
N HIS A 49 -15.11 -9.10 -8.73
CA HIS A 49 -15.38 -8.14 -9.81
C HIS A 49 -14.65 -8.54 -11.10
N PRO A 50 -15.06 -9.66 -11.76
CA PRO A 50 -14.36 -10.20 -12.93
C PRO A 50 -14.28 -9.19 -14.09
N GLY A 51 -13.13 -9.15 -14.76
CA GLY A 51 -12.89 -8.26 -15.90
C GLY A 51 -12.80 -6.77 -15.57
N LYS A 52 -12.88 -6.40 -14.28
CA LYS A 52 -12.72 -5.01 -13.84
C LYS A 52 -11.32 -4.77 -13.29
N THR A 53 -10.79 -3.60 -13.60
CA THR A 53 -9.63 -3.03 -12.91
C THR A 53 -10.15 -2.09 -11.84
N LEU A 54 -9.63 -2.24 -10.62
CA LEU A 54 -9.96 -1.42 -9.47
C LEU A 54 -8.82 -0.43 -9.25
N TYR A 55 -9.20 0.79 -8.89
CA TYR A 55 -8.30 1.86 -8.50
C TYR A 55 -8.72 2.36 -7.13
N GLY A 56 -7.78 2.44 -6.21
CA GLY A 56 -8.04 2.90 -4.84
C GLY A 56 -6.80 3.49 -4.20
N CYS A 57 -6.95 3.87 -2.94
CA CYS A 57 -5.83 4.31 -2.11
C CYS A 57 -5.67 3.35 -0.94
N SER A 58 -4.42 3.06 -0.59
CA SER A 58 -4.05 2.51 0.71
C SER A 58 -3.50 3.63 1.59
N TYR A 59 -3.82 3.54 2.88
CA TYR A 59 -3.38 4.46 3.91
C TYR A 59 -2.71 3.62 4.99
N LYS A 60 -1.45 3.93 5.29
CA LYS A 60 -0.75 3.41 6.45
C LYS A 60 -0.39 4.57 7.34
N ILE A 61 -0.75 4.45 8.62
CA ILE A 61 -0.46 5.45 9.65
C ILE A 61 0.22 4.67 10.77
N ASP A 62 1.52 4.87 10.93
CA ASP A 62 2.30 4.29 12.00
C ASP A 62 2.48 5.36 13.10
N LEU A 63 2.20 5.01 14.35
CA LEU A 63 2.50 5.87 15.49
C LEU A 63 3.94 5.62 15.93
N LEU A 64 4.69 6.70 16.10
CA LEU A 64 6.10 6.68 16.47
C LEU A 64 6.29 7.38 17.82
N ASP A 65 7.23 6.91 18.63
CA ASP A 65 7.70 7.64 19.80
C ASP A 65 8.52 8.89 19.41
N LYS A 66 8.99 9.63 20.42
CA LYS A 66 9.79 10.83 20.22
C LYS A 66 11.14 10.53 19.57
N GLU A 67 11.69 9.34 19.78
CA GLU A 67 12.91 8.84 19.13
C GLU A 67 12.66 8.36 17.69
N GLY A 68 11.41 8.13 17.29
CA GLY A 68 11.02 7.67 15.95
C GLY A 68 10.84 6.16 15.81
N ASN A 69 10.83 5.44 16.92
CA ASN A 69 10.53 4.01 16.92
C ASN A 69 9.01 3.79 16.85
N PRO A 70 8.55 2.74 16.17
CA PRO A 70 7.15 2.34 16.22
C PRO A 70 6.69 2.07 17.66
N LEU A 71 5.52 2.59 18.01
CA LEU A 71 4.81 2.31 19.27
C LEU A 71 4.10 0.94 19.24
#